data_AF-A0A5B8W7A0-F1
#
_entry.id   AF-A0A5B8W7A0-F1
#
_cell.length_a   1.000
_cell.length_b   1.000
_cell.length_c   1.000
_cell.angle_alpha   90.00
_cell.angle_beta   90.00
_cell.angle_gamma   90.00
#
_symmetry.space_group_name_H-M   'P 1'
#
loop_
_entity.id
_entity.type
_entity.pdbx_description
1 polymer ?
#
loop_
_entity_poly.entity_id
_entity_poly.type
_entity_poly.pdbx_seq_one_letter_code
_entity_poly.pdbx_strand_id
1 'polypeptide(L)'
;MNGISYTAINILGGKFCIKDNSGKVVYSSPADDGVIHFKFIDFNGDGYKDITVDLSTVDSGAQDLIIYDLKSKTFKFAGNCSNAEKIRNTKFYYTYEDCCMGRNWSSNLFYIADSKIINVGYINYKDGEGLSFYKVNGKKSVFVKKWNVRINGNTPITTGKHINFNLNNYWKNHWYSFIAQRS
;
A
#
# COMPACT_ATOMS: atom_id res chain seq x y z
N MET A 1 14.17 -4.89 18.40
CA MET A 1 14.10 -3.45 18.08
C MET A 1 14.56 -2.69 19.33
N ASN A 2 15.63 -1.90 19.27
CA ASN A 2 16.21 -1.23 20.46
C ASN A 2 16.47 -2.15 21.67
N GLY A 3 17.05 -3.33 21.44
CA GLY A 3 17.29 -4.30 22.52
C GLY A 3 16.02 -5.00 23.06
N ILE A 4 14.82 -4.61 22.60
CA ILE A 4 13.56 -5.29 22.90
C ILE A 4 13.31 -6.39 21.87
N SER A 5 13.05 -7.60 22.33
CA SER A 5 12.63 -8.72 21.50
C SER A 5 11.10 -8.80 21.43
N TYR A 6 10.60 -9.10 20.23
CA TYR A 6 9.19 -9.29 19.98
C TYR A 6 8.97 -10.62 19.26
N THR A 7 7.86 -11.28 19.55
CA THR A 7 7.46 -12.55 18.93
C THR A 7 6.13 -12.37 18.23
N ALA A 8 6.11 -12.59 16.91
CA ALA A 8 4.87 -12.69 16.14
C ALA A 8 4.30 -14.11 16.26
N ILE A 9 3.00 -14.20 16.52
CA ILE A 9 2.28 -15.46 16.67
C ILE A 9 1.18 -15.47 15.61
N ASN A 10 1.21 -16.49 14.77
CA ASN A 10 0.16 -16.80 13.82
C ASN A 10 -0.39 -18.20 14.14
N ILE A 11 -1.66 -18.27 14.51
CA ILE A 11 -2.37 -19.54 14.72
C ILE A 11 -3.31 -19.69 13.54
N LEU A 12 -3.22 -20.81 12.82
CA LEU A 12 -4.13 -21.09 11.71
C LEU A 12 -5.58 -21.06 12.21
N GLY A 13 -6.41 -20.19 11.63
CA GLY A 13 -7.79 -19.96 12.08
C GLY A 13 -7.93 -19.12 13.36
N GLY A 14 -6.84 -18.53 13.86
CA GLY A 14 -6.80 -17.64 15.02
C GLY A 14 -6.25 -16.25 14.69
N LYS A 15 -6.29 -15.35 15.68
CA LYS A 15 -5.80 -13.97 15.53
C LYS A 15 -4.29 -13.90 15.47
N PHE A 16 -3.77 -13.25 14.45
CA PHE A 16 -2.38 -12.81 14.43
C PHE A 16 -2.14 -11.80 15.56
N CYS A 17 -1.09 -12.02 16.35
CA CYS A 17 -0.72 -11.11 17.44
C CYS A 17 0.79 -11.01 17.61
N ILE A 18 1.22 -9.95 18.30
CA ILE A 18 2.62 -9.71 18.62
C ILE A 18 2.75 -9.58 20.13
N LYS A 19 3.70 -10.31 20.70
CA LYS A 19 4.05 -10.24 22.12
C LYS A 19 5.42 -9.61 22.32
N ASP A 20 5.58 -8.87 23.42
CA ASP A 20 6.89 -8.46 23.91
C ASP A 20 7.60 -9.60 24.68
N ASN A 21 8.80 -9.34 25.17
CA ASN A 21 9.62 -10.30 25.91
C ASN A 21 9.01 -10.77 27.25
N SER A 22 8.05 -10.02 27.82
CA SER A 22 7.31 -10.43 29.02
C SER A 22 6.14 -11.37 28.70
N GLY A 23 5.82 -11.55 27.41
CA GLY A 23 4.66 -12.30 26.94
C GLY A 23 3.38 -11.44 26.84
N LYS A 24 3.46 -10.13 27.12
CA LYS A 24 2.33 -9.21 26.96
C LYS A 24 2.04 -9.00 25.48
N VAL A 25 0.76 -9.08 25.10
CA VAL A 25 0.29 -8.75 23.75
C VAL A 25 0.36 -7.24 23.54
N VAL A 26 1.15 -6.82 22.56
CA VAL A 26 1.35 -5.41 22.18
C VAL A 26 0.65 -5.04 20.87
N TYR A 27 0.12 -6.03 20.16
CA TYR A 27 -0.73 -5.87 18.99
C TYR A 27 -1.54 -7.15 18.75
N SER A 28 -2.78 -6.96 18.31
CA SER A 28 -3.64 -8.02 17.79
C SER A 28 -4.27 -7.53 16.51
N SER A 29 -4.29 -8.37 15.49
CA SER A 29 -5.02 -8.10 14.25
C SER A 29 -6.50 -7.84 14.57
N PRO A 30 -7.12 -6.82 13.96
CA PRO A 30 -8.53 -6.51 14.19
C PRO A 30 -9.46 -7.62 13.67
N ALA A 31 -9.03 -8.36 12.64
CA ALA A 31 -9.84 -9.35 11.96
C ALA A 31 -9.22 -10.76 12.00
N ASP A 32 -10.08 -11.77 11.92
CA ASP A 32 -9.74 -13.19 11.82
C ASP A 32 -9.43 -13.60 10.37
N ASP A 33 -8.97 -12.65 9.53
CA ASP A 33 -8.80 -12.77 8.08
C ASP A 33 -7.74 -13.80 7.63
N GLY A 34 -7.27 -14.63 8.56
CA GLY A 34 -6.37 -15.75 8.35
C GLY A 34 -5.05 -15.28 7.74
N VAL A 35 -4.09 -14.93 8.59
CA VAL A 35 -2.74 -14.62 8.12
C VAL A 35 -2.11 -15.89 7.54
N ILE A 36 -1.72 -15.86 6.28
CA ILE A 36 -1.01 -16.98 5.63
C ILE A 36 0.49 -16.84 5.87
N HIS A 37 1.01 -15.63 5.68
CA HIS A 37 2.43 -15.35 5.77
C HIS A 37 2.66 -13.97 6.40
N PHE A 38 3.81 -13.81 7.06
CA PHE A 38 4.25 -12.52 7.55
C PHE A 38 5.76 -12.39 7.46
N LYS A 39 6.23 -11.15 7.34
CA LYS A 39 7.64 -10.81 7.20
C LYS A 39 7.98 -9.61 8.06
N PHE A 40 9.13 -9.67 8.73
CA PHE A 40 9.72 -8.49 9.36
C PHE A 40 10.61 -7.74 8.37
N ILE A 41 10.37 -6.45 8.18
CA ILE A 41 11.11 -5.58 7.25
C ILE A 41 11.08 -4.14 7.73
N ASP A 42 12.16 -3.39 7.56
CA ASP A 42 12.12 -1.93 7.68
C ASP A 42 11.42 -1.34 6.45
N PHE A 43 10.09 -1.22 6.51
CA PHE A 43 9.27 -0.83 5.36
C PHE A 43 9.37 0.67 5.12
N ASN A 44 9.27 1.45 6.19
CA ASN A 44 9.27 2.91 6.13
C ASN A 44 10.69 3.52 6.03
N GLY A 45 11.75 2.75 6.35
CA GLY A 45 13.14 3.17 6.34
C GLY A 45 13.60 3.91 7.59
N ASP A 46 12.95 3.70 8.74
CA ASP A 46 13.25 4.36 10.01
C ASP A 46 14.27 3.61 10.89
N GLY A 47 14.79 2.47 10.42
CA GLY A 47 15.74 1.62 11.13
C GLY A 47 15.10 0.58 12.05
N TYR A 48 13.77 0.55 12.15
CA TYR A 48 13.01 -0.45 12.89
C TYR A 48 12.30 -1.40 11.94
N LYS A 49 12.22 -2.68 12.32
CA LYS A 49 11.47 -3.64 11.51
C LYS A 49 9.98 -3.45 11.77
N ASP A 50 9.25 -3.16 10.72
CA ASP A 50 7.81 -3.30 10.60
C ASP A 50 7.44 -4.75 10.26
N ILE A 51 6.14 -5.01 10.09
CA ILE A 51 5.63 -6.31 9.68
C ILE A 51 4.67 -6.14 8.51
N THR A 52 4.91 -6.90 7.45
CA THR A 52 3.94 -7.10 6.36
C THR A 52 3.23 -8.43 6.57
N VAL A 53 1.92 -8.46 6.31
CA VAL A 53 1.06 -9.61 6.57
C VAL A 53 0.25 -9.93 5.32
N ASP A 54 0.39 -11.15 4.80
CA ASP A 54 -0.38 -11.64 3.66
C ASP A 54 -1.64 -12.35 4.16
N LEU A 55 -2.80 -11.94 3.64
CA LEU A 55 -4.11 -12.39 4.11
C LEU A 55 -4.68 -13.50 3.22
N SER A 56 -5.51 -14.38 3.80
CA SER A 56 -6.08 -15.53 3.10
C SER A 56 -7.34 -15.25 2.30
N THR A 57 -8.04 -14.17 2.62
CA THR A 57 -9.40 -13.87 2.15
C THR A 57 -9.46 -13.05 0.86
N VAL A 58 -8.32 -12.76 0.26
CA VAL A 58 -8.17 -11.74 -0.78
C VAL A 58 -7.22 -12.24 -1.85
N ASP A 59 -7.59 -12.04 -3.12
CA ASP A 59 -6.81 -12.48 -4.29
C ASP A 59 -5.32 -12.10 -4.16
N SER A 60 -4.45 -12.90 -4.77
CA SER A 60 -2.99 -12.84 -4.62
C SER A 60 -2.43 -11.42 -4.53
N GLY A 61 -1.76 -11.09 -3.42
CA GLY A 61 -1.02 -9.84 -3.24
C GLY A 61 -1.60 -8.88 -2.20
N ALA A 62 -2.76 -9.20 -1.62
CA ALA A 62 -3.32 -8.39 -0.55
C ALA A 62 -2.48 -8.47 0.73
N GLN A 63 -1.87 -7.35 1.07
CA GLN A 63 -0.89 -7.26 2.14
C GLN A 63 -1.20 -6.09 3.07
N ASP A 64 -1.26 -6.37 4.35
CA ASP A 64 -1.42 -5.38 5.40
C ASP A 64 -0.08 -4.98 6.00
N LEU A 65 0.04 -3.70 6.33
CA LEU A 65 1.22 -3.13 6.97
C LEU A 65 0.95 -2.84 8.44
N ILE A 66 1.84 -3.35 9.27
CA ILE A 66 1.88 -3.11 10.71
C ILE A 66 3.19 -2.40 11.02
N ILE A 67 3.11 -1.14 11.44
CA ILE A 67 4.28 -0.29 11.72
C ILE A 67 4.67 -0.38 13.19
N TYR A 68 5.97 -0.44 13.47
CA TYR A 68 6.48 -0.22 14.81
C TYR A 68 6.42 1.26 15.17
N ASP A 69 5.61 1.62 16.17
CA ASP A 69 5.55 2.99 16.69
C ASP A 69 6.57 3.20 17.80
N LEU A 70 7.62 3.96 17.50
CA LEU A 70 8.69 4.25 18.46
C LEU A 70 8.16 5.00 19.71
N LYS A 71 7.14 5.84 19.56
CA LYS A 71 6.57 6.63 20.66
C LYS A 71 5.90 5.73 21.70
N SER A 72 5.02 4.81 21.26
CA SER A 72 4.35 3.87 22.18
C SER A 72 5.15 2.60 22.46
N LYS A 73 6.22 2.33 21.69
CA LYS A 73 6.96 1.05 21.71
C LYS A 73 6.06 -0.16 21.44
N THR A 74 5.03 0.04 20.63
CA THR A 74 4.06 -0.99 20.21
C THR A 74 3.92 -1.02 18.71
N PHE A 75 3.13 -1.95 18.19
CA PHE A 75 2.81 -2.02 16.77
C PHE A 75 1.43 -1.43 16.51
N LYS A 76 1.26 -0.85 15.32
CA LYS A 76 -0.01 -0.26 14.88
C LYS A 76 -0.31 -0.68 13.45
N PHE A 77 -1.57 -0.99 13.19
CA PHE A 77 -2.04 -1.20 11.83
C PHE A 77 -1.97 0.13 11.06
N ALA A 78 -1.22 0.14 9.96
CA ALA A 78 -1.02 1.33 9.15
C ALA A 78 -1.97 1.39 7.95
N GLY A 79 -2.41 0.24 7.44
CA GLY A 79 -3.28 0.12 6.28
C GLY A 79 -2.81 -0.96 5.31
N ASN A 80 -3.54 -1.09 4.21
CA ASN A 80 -3.18 -1.98 3.11
C ASN A 80 -1.98 -1.41 2.31
N CYS A 81 -1.00 -2.26 2.02
CA CYS A 81 0.22 -1.96 1.29
C CYS A 81 0.46 -2.95 0.12
N SER A 82 -0.62 -3.51 -0.42
CA SER A 82 -0.56 -4.53 -1.48
C SER A 82 0.30 -4.08 -2.65
N ASN A 83 1.28 -4.90 -3.00
CA ASN A 83 2.23 -4.64 -4.08
C ASN A 83 2.87 -3.23 -4.01
N ALA A 84 3.12 -2.72 -2.80
CA ALA A 84 3.68 -1.39 -2.64
C ALA A 84 5.16 -1.32 -3.07
N GLU A 85 5.49 -0.32 -3.88
CA GLU A 85 6.85 0.00 -4.28
C GLU A 85 7.25 1.40 -3.81
N LYS A 86 8.44 1.54 -3.23
CA LYS A 86 8.99 2.84 -2.82
C LYS A 86 9.51 3.62 -4.03
N ILE A 87 9.14 4.89 -4.15
CA ILE A 87 9.75 5.81 -5.10
C ILE A 87 11.13 6.21 -4.54
N ARG A 88 12.19 5.80 -5.25
CA ARG A 88 13.58 6.00 -4.84
C ARG A 88 13.87 7.46 -4.46
N ASN A 89 14.63 7.65 -3.38
CA ASN A 89 15.02 8.95 -2.83
C ASN A 89 13.84 9.84 -2.41
N THR A 90 12.68 9.25 -2.11
CA THR A 90 11.52 9.96 -1.56
C THR A 90 10.92 9.18 -0.39
N LYS A 91 9.97 9.81 0.32
CA LYS A 91 9.13 9.17 1.33
C LYS A 91 7.88 8.49 0.75
N PHE A 92 7.69 8.55 -0.57
CA PHE A 92 6.47 8.12 -1.22
C PHE A 92 6.58 6.69 -1.74
N TYR A 93 5.43 6.03 -1.76
CA TYR A 93 5.22 4.68 -2.23
C TYR A 93 4.01 4.68 -3.16
N TYR A 94 3.92 3.69 -4.04
CA TYR A 94 2.69 3.43 -4.78
C TYR A 94 2.30 1.95 -4.74
N THR A 95 1.01 1.67 -4.74
CA THR A 95 0.47 0.29 -4.82
C THR A 95 0.13 -0.09 -6.26
N TYR A 96 -0.11 -1.38 -6.50
CA TYR A 96 -0.79 -1.85 -7.70
C TYR A 96 -1.78 -2.95 -7.31
N GLU A 97 -3.05 -2.73 -7.61
CA GLU A 97 -4.12 -3.67 -7.34
C GLU A 97 -4.85 -3.96 -8.64
N ASP A 98 -4.72 -5.19 -9.14
CA ASP A 98 -5.43 -5.68 -10.32
C ASP A 98 -6.73 -6.36 -9.88
N CYS A 99 -7.82 -6.13 -10.60
CA CYS A 99 -9.01 -6.93 -10.50
C CYS A 99 -9.58 -7.29 -11.89
N CYS A 100 -10.33 -8.39 -11.94
CA CYS A 100 -11.00 -8.84 -13.16
C CYS A 100 -10.03 -9.08 -14.35
N MET A 101 -8.86 -9.69 -14.09
CA MET A 101 -7.87 -10.07 -15.11
C MET A 101 -7.34 -8.90 -15.94
N GLY A 102 -6.92 -7.81 -15.28
CA GLY A 102 -6.32 -6.65 -15.94
C GLY A 102 -7.31 -5.69 -16.60
N ARG A 103 -8.62 -5.96 -16.50
CA ARG A 103 -9.68 -5.09 -17.04
C ARG A 103 -9.92 -3.87 -16.17
N ASN A 104 -9.69 -4.00 -14.88
CA ASN A 104 -9.80 -2.92 -13.91
C ASN A 104 -8.58 -3.00 -13.01
N TRP A 105 -7.95 -1.87 -12.73
CA TRP A 105 -6.87 -1.87 -11.75
C TRP A 105 -6.79 -0.50 -11.11
N SER A 106 -6.20 -0.45 -9.92
CA SER A 106 -6.01 0.79 -9.21
C SER A 106 -4.64 0.89 -8.58
N SER A 107 -4.25 2.12 -8.26
CA SER A 107 -2.95 2.42 -7.69
C SER A 107 -3.05 3.64 -6.80
N ASN A 108 -2.68 3.48 -5.54
CA ASN A 108 -2.60 4.56 -4.57
C ASN A 108 -1.18 5.10 -4.54
N LEU A 109 -1.01 6.43 -4.49
CA LEU A 109 0.24 7.09 -4.10
C LEU A 109 0.10 7.52 -2.65
N PHE A 110 1.05 7.12 -1.80
CA PHE A 110 0.98 7.37 -0.38
C PHE A 110 2.34 7.62 0.25
N TYR A 111 2.33 8.09 1.50
CA TYR A 111 3.48 8.08 2.39
C TYR A 111 3.04 7.60 3.78
N ILE A 112 3.99 7.28 4.64
CA ILE A 112 3.70 6.88 6.02
C ILE A 112 3.98 8.04 6.96
N ALA A 113 3.02 8.37 7.83
CA ALA A 113 3.19 9.33 8.91
C ALA A 113 2.34 8.93 10.12
N ASP A 114 2.89 9.13 11.33
CA ASP A 114 2.26 8.74 12.59
C ASP A 114 1.72 7.30 12.58
N SER A 115 2.55 6.38 12.07
CA SER A 115 2.26 4.94 11.92
C SER A 115 1.04 4.62 11.06
N LYS A 116 0.67 5.50 10.13
CA LYS A 116 -0.47 5.34 9.21
C LYS A 116 -0.07 5.60 7.77
N ILE A 117 -0.71 4.90 6.86
CA ILE A 117 -0.67 5.19 5.42
C ILE A 117 -1.52 6.42 5.15
N ILE A 118 -0.92 7.43 4.51
CA ILE A 118 -1.57 8.67 4.09
C ILE A 118 -1.61 8.70 2.56
N ASN A 119 -2.77 8.40 1.98
CA ASN A 119 -3.01 8.50 0.54
C ASN A 119 -3.06 9.96 0.09
N VAL A 120 -2.31 10.26 -0.97
CA VAL A 120 -2.22 11.60 -1.59
C VAL A 120 -2.57 11.59 -3.09
N GLY A 121 -2.57 10.43 -3.71
CA GLY A 121 -2.95 10.28 -5.11
C GLY A 121 -3.60 8.94 -5.36
N TYR A 122 -4.43 8.88 -6.40
CA TYR A 122 -5.11 7.68 -6.80
C TYR A 122 -5.25 7.65 -8.32
N ILE A 123 -4.93 6.51 -8.92
CA ILE A 123 -5.18 6.21 -10.33
C ILE A 123 -6.11 5.01 -10.38
N ASN A 124 -7.14 5.12 -11.21
CA ASN A 124 -8.03 4.01 -11.51
C ASN A 124 -8.08 3.79 -13.02
N TYR A 125 -7.96 2.54 -13.45
CA TYR A 125 -8.22 2.08 -14.79
C TYR A 125 -9.49 1.23 -14.81
N LYS A 126 -10.34 1.47 -15.81
CA LYS A 126 -11.50 0.63 -16.08
C LYS A 126 -11.64 0.42 -17.59
N ASP A 127 -11.77 -0.84 -18.02
CA ASP A 127 -11.95 -1.18 -19.44
C ASP A 127 -13.20 -0.48 -19.99
N GLY A 128 -13.07 0.10 -21.19
CA GLY A 128 -14.08 0.96 -21.80
C GLY A 128 -14.13 2.40 -21.26
N GLU A 129 -13.58 2.69 -20.08
CA GLU A 129 -13.55 4.05 -19.50
C GLU A 129 -12.17 4.70 -19.52
N GLY A 130 -11.10 3.92 -19.45
CA GLY A 130 -9.71 4.40 -19.42
C GLY A 130 -9.21 4.80 -18.03
N LEU A 131 -8.18 5.66 -18.00
CA LEU A 131 -7.50 6.08 -16.78
C LEU A 131 -8.11 7.34 -16.19
N SER A 132 -8.40 7.33 -14.90
CA SER A 132 -8.81 8.51 -14.13
C SER A 132 -7.81 8.77 -13.00
N PHE A 133 -7.41 10.02 -12.84
CA PHE A 133 -6.39 10.45 -11.89
C PHE A 133 -7.02 11.39 -10.86
N TYR A 134 -6.71 11.17 -9.58
CA TYR A 134 -7.25 11.94 -8.47
C TYR A 134 -6.14 12.36 -7.51
N LYS A 135 -6.22 13.58 -6.97
CA LYS A 135 -5.50 13.97 -5.75
C LYS A 135 -6.35 13.60 -4.55
N VAL A 136 -5.71 13.12 -3.49
CA VAL A 136 -6.38 12.74 -2.25
C VAL A 136 -5.92 13.67 -1.14
N ASN A 137 -6.86 14.24 -0.40
CA ASN A 137 -6.60 15.03 0.81
C ASN A 137 -7.54 14.56 1.93
N GLY A 138 -7.03 13.69 2.79
CA GLY A 138 -7.83 12.99 3.78
C GLY A 138 -8.92 12.15 3.10
N LYS A 139 -10.19 12.40 3.47
CA LYS A 139 -11.35 11.69 2.89
C LYS A 139 -11.83 12.27 1.55
N LYS A 140 -11.26 13.39 1.08
CA LYS A 140 -11.69 14.04 -0.16
C LYS A 140 -10.79 13.62 -1.31
N SER A 141 -11.39 13.23 -2.43
CA SER A 141 -10.70 13.04 -3.71
C SER A 141 -11.09 14.16 -4.67
N VAL A 142 -10.10 14.69 -5.39
CA VAL A 142 -10.27 15.74 -6.39
C VAL A 142 -9.82 15.18 -7.72
N PHE A 143 -10.74 15.12 -8.69
CA PHE A 143 -10.43 14.71 -10.06
C PHE A 143 -9.38 15.64 -10.68
N VAL A 144 -8.36 15.05 -11.30
CA VAL A 144 -7.26 15.78 -11.95
C VAL A 144 -7.45 15.76 -13.45
N LYS A 145 -7.57 14.55 -14.02
CA LYS A 145 -7.66 14.32 -15.46
C LYS A 145 -8.13 12.91 -15.74
N LYS A 146 -8.57 12.70 -16.99
CA LYS A 146 -8.93 11.40 -17.55
C LYS A 146 -8.21 11.19 -18.88
N TRP A 147 -7.70 9.99 -19.09
CA TRP A 147 -7.20 9.55 -20.39
C TRP A 147 -8.09 8.43 -20.91
N ASN A 148 -8.74 8.66 -22.04
CA ASN A 148 -9.56 7.66 -22.73
C ASN A 148 -8.63 6.69 -23.47
N VAL A 149 -8.07 5.73 -22.74
CA VAL A 149 -7.13 4.73 -23.23
C VAL A 149 -7.63 3.34 -22.91
N ARG A 150 -7.32 2.37 -23.76
CA ARG A 150 -7.47 0.95 -23.43
C ARG A 150 -6.11 0.39 -23.04
N ILE A 151 -6.05 -0.29 -21.90
CA ILE A 151 -4.87 -0.92 -21.33
C ILE A 151 -5.22 -2.39 -21.08
N ASN A 152 -4.29 -3.32 -21.31
CA ASN A 152 -4.50 -4.74 -20.98
C ASN A 152 -3.50 -5.16 -19.89
N GLY A 153 -3.95 -5.21 -18.64
CA GLY A 153 -3.06 -5.45 -17.49
C GLY A 153 -2.10 -4.27 -17.22
N ASN A 154 -0.81 -4.56 -17.00
CA ASN A 154 0.25 -3.57 -16.74
C ASN A 154 0.93 -2.99 -18.00
N THR A 155 0.50 -3.40 -19.20
CA THR A 155 1.10 -3.01 -20.47
C THR A 155 0.02 -2.65 -21.50
N PRO A 156 0.13 -1.56 -22.29
CA PRO A 156 -0.87 -1.23 -23.31
C PRO A 156 -0.92 -2.30 -24.42
N ILE A 157 -2.10 -2.84 -24.73
CA ILE A 157 -2.35 -3.54 -26.01
C ILE A 157 -3.35 -2.68 -26.79
N THR A 158 -2.92 -2.23 -27.96
CA THR A 158 -3.56 -1.17 -28.73
C THR A 158 -4.51 -1.68 -29.81
N THR A 159 -5.60 -0.94 -29.99
CA THR A 159 -6.30 -0.80 -31.29
C THR A 159 -6.56 0.67 -31.65
N GLY A 160 -5.78 1.61 -31.11
CA GLY A 160 -5.91 3.05 -31.36
C GLY A 160 -4.66 3.82 -30.92
N LYS A 161 -4.63 5.15 -31.16
CA LYS A 161 -3.48 6.06 -30.95
C LYS A 161 -2.72 5.69 -29.66
N HIS A 162 -1.51 5.13 -29.83
CA HIS A 162 -0.72 4.53 -28.76
C HIS A 162 -0.40 5.57 -27.67
N ILE A 163 -0.96 5.41 -26.47
CA ILE A 163 -0.46 6.07 -25.28
C ILE A 163 0.40 5.04 -24.55
N ASN A 164 1.71 5.27 -24.51
CA ASN A 164 2.65 4.44 -23.76
C ASN A 164 2.54 4.77 -22.26
N PHE A 165 1.52 4.23 -21.60
CA PHE A 165 1.37 4.34 -20.15
C PHE A 165 2.03 3.14 -19.47
N ASN A 166 2.98 3.43 -18.58
CA ASN A 166 3.55 2.47 -17.67
C ASN A 166 3.40 3.04 -16.25
N LEU A 167 2.68 2.34 -15.39
CA LEU A 167 2.33 2.81 -14.04
C LEU A 167 3.57 3.17 -13.22
N ASN A 168 4.57 2.30 -13.25
CA ASN A 168 5.82 2.45 -12.53
C ASN A 168 6.54 3.75 -12.95
N ASN A 169 6.69 3.96 -14.27
CA ASN A 169 7.26 5.19 -14.81
C ASN A 169 6.42 6.41 -14.49
N TYR A 170 5.08 6.30 -14.53
CA TYR A 170 4.21 7.42 -14.24
C TYR A 170 4.42 7.93 -12.81
N TRP A 171 4.37 7.05 -11.81
CA TRP A 171 4.55 7.49 -10.43
C TRP A 171 5.93 8.04 -10.17
N LYS A 172 6.99 7.38 -10.67
CA LYS A 172 8.37 7.85 -10.53
C LYS A 172 8.57 9.26 -11.08
N ASN A 173 7.86 9.63 -12.16
CA ASN A 173 8.03 10.92 -12.83
C ASN A 173 6.97 11.97 -12.49
N HIS A 174 5.86 11.62 -11.82
CA HIS A 174 4.74 12.56 -11.63
C HIS A 174 4.18 12.64 -10.21
N TRP A 175 4.71 11.88 -9.24
CA TRP A 175 4.23 11.88 -7.85
C TRP A 175 4.10 13.29 -7.25
N TYR A 176 5.06 14.18 -7.53
CA TYR A 176 5.10 15.55 -7.00
C TYR A 176 3.91 16.41 -7.44
N SER A 177 3.24 16.06 -8.53
CA SER A 177 2.05 16.80 -8.97
C SER A 177 0.83 16.54 -8.07
N PHE A 178 0.85 15.46 -7.28
CA PHE A 178 -0.26 15.02 -6.42
C PHE A 178 -0.17 15.50 -4.97
N ILE A 179 1.00 15.93 -4.51
CA ILE A 179 1.25 16.22 -3.07
C ILE A 179 0.80 17.60 -2.59
N ALA A 180 0.27 18.43 -3.51
CA ALA A 180 -0.02 19.85 -3.32
C ALA A 180 1.20 20.68 -2.87
N GLN A 181 1.50 21.76 -3.59
CA GLN A 181 2.33 22.81 -3.02
C GLN A 181 1.54 23.39 -1.84
N ARG A 182 2.07 23.22 -0.62
CA ARG A 182 1.60 24.00 0.52
C ARG A 182 1.86 25.47 0.18
N SER A 183 0.78 26.24 0.02
CA SER A 183 0.78 27.68 0.26
C SER A 183 1.07 27.94 1.74
#